data_AF-Q4RHS5-F1
#
_entry.id   AF-Q4RHS5-F1
#
_cell.length_a   1.000
_cell.length_b   1.000
_cell.length_c   1.000
_cell.angle_alpha   90.00
_cell.angle_beta   90.00
_cell.angle_gamma   90.00
#
_symmetry.space_group_name_H-M   'P 1'
#
loop_
_entity.id
_entity.type
_entity.pdbx_description
1 polymer ?
#
loop_
_entity_poly.entity_id
_entity_poly.type
_entity_poly.pdbx_seq_one_letter_code
_entity_poly.pdbx_strand_id
1 'polypeptide(L)'
;MAYPGYSEKCRNLTTYWHVNKCVSCTFKRGNEITPNCGFDDHGGLHEPPWKKCQNDTFNDGSTAYCQPCTVCGPEELLDPCNATTDTRCSMRVTTVHPTTRKSYDGPAVGTKDSGQIVLWTVPLAVLCLLLVLMFFFWAVRRKGQRRLSYVSVGFSPLSAPASRTVEETLDPAILSAPLQTILNDLDVVEDLMILLDPETQGLKNTKHLASHCGFSSAWITYAYSMRDSKSPLKAVLEGVTSREPDWTVGDMVRMLRLMERNDAISVLARLRPGLVDA
;
A
#
# COMPACT_ATOMS: atom_id res chain seq x y z
N MET A 1 -4.54 15.00 -26.19
CA MET A 1 -4.98 15.36 -24.83
C MET A 1 -3.93 14.83 -23.87
N ALA A 2 -3.27 15.70 -23.10
CA ALA A 2 -2.41 15.27 -22.01
C ALA A 2 -3.31 14.76 -20.89
N TYR A 3 -3.07 13.55 -20.39
CA TYR A 3 -3.76 13.05 -19.21
C TYR A 3 -3.14 13.77 -18.00
N PRO A 4 -3.90 14.59 -17.25
CA PRO A 4 -3.34 15.29 -16.10
C PRO A 4 -2.84 14.26 -15.06
N GLY A 5 -1.55 14.31 -14.74
CA GLY A 5 -0.90 13.41 -13.79
C GLY A 5 0.08 12.37 -14.37
N TYR A 6 0.40 12.43 -15.67
CA TYR A 6 1.39 11.53 -16.29
C TYR A 6 2.47 12.31 -17.04
N SER A 7 3.54 11.61 -17.42
CA SER A 7 4.70 12.18 -18.11
C SER A 7 4.32 12.97 -19.37
N GLU A 8 4.66 14.26 -19.41
CA GLU A 8 4.51 15.10 -20.61
C GLU A 8 5.70 14.94 -21.56
N LYS A 9 6.88 14.55 -21.02
CA LYS A 9 8.09 14.30 -21.81
C LYS A 9 8.00 12.99 -22.60
N CYS A 10 7.40 11.95 -22.04
CA CYS A 10 7.22 10.66 -22.70
C CYS A 10 5.81 10.50 -23.24
N ARG A 11 5.60 10.97 -24.48
CA ARG A 11 4.31 10.85 -25.18
C ARG A 11 3.86 9.41 -25.45
N ASN A 12 4.81 8.48 -25.52
CA ASN A 12 4.48 7.06 -25.60
C ASN A 12 4.09 6.56 -24.19
N LEU A 13 2.81 6.21 -24.02
CA LEU A 13 2.24 5.76 -22.75
C LEU A 13 2.84 4.42 -22.27
N THR A 14 3.56 3.68 -23.13
CA THR A 14 4.31 2.47 -22.74
C THR A 14 5.73 2.78 -22.27
N THR A 15 6.06 4.05 -22.05
CA THR A 15 7.38 4.51 -21.59
C THR A 15 7.23 5.55 -20.49
N TYR A 16 8.25 5.72 -19.64
CA TYR A 16 8.28 6.71 -18.58
C TYR A 16 9.59 7.48 -18.57
N TRP A 17 9.58 8.69 -18.01
CA TRP A 17 10.75 9.55 -17.98
C TRP A 17 11.72 9.14 -16.87
N HIS A 18 12.96 8.81 -17.24
CA HIS A 18 14.00 8.45 -16.28
C HIS A 18 15.38 8.84 -16.80
N VAL A 19 16.15 9.60 -16.00
CA VAL A 19 17.54 10.02 -16.31
C VAL A 19 17.65 10.60 -17.73
N ASN A 20 16.85 11.63 -18.01
CA ASN A 20 16.82 12.34 -19.30
C ASN A 20 16.48 11.51 -20.54
N LYS A 21 15.79 10.37 -20.39
CA LYS A 21 15.30 9.56 -21.50
C LYS A 21 13.96 8.89 -21.18
N CYS A 22 13.24 8.49 -22.22
CA CYS A 22 12.07 7.63 -22.07
C CYS A 22 12.49 6.16 -22.02
N VAL A 23 12.09 5.46 -20.97
CA VAL A 23 12.40 4.05 -20.71
C VAL A 23 11.13 3.22 -20.81
N SER A 24 11.18 2.03 -21.40
CA SER A 24 10.01 1.17 -21.56
C SER A 24 9.47 0.66 -20.22
N CYS A 25 8.14 0.62 -20.11
CA CYS A 25 7.46 -0.08 -19.03
C CYS A 25 7.72 -1.58 -19.11
N THR A 26 7.70 -2.23 -17.96
CA THR A 26 7.77 -3.69 -17.85
C THR A 26 6.37 -4.29 -17.97
N PHE A 27 6.22 -5.36 -18.76
CA PHE A 27 4.93 -6.03 -18.95
C PHE A 27 4.80 -7.19 -17.97
N LYS A 28 3.56 -7.42 -17.53
CA LYS A 28 3.25 -8.44 -16.53
C LYS A 28 2.02 -9.22 -16.95
N ARG A 29 2.14 -10.55 -17.01
CA ARG A 29 1.01 -11.46 -17.28
C ARG A 29 -0.17 -11.14 -16.37
N GLY A 30 -1.38 -11.16 -16.92
CA GLY A 30 -2.60 -10.88 -16.17
C GLY A 30 -2.88 -9.40 -15.91
N ASN A 31 -2.08 -8.50 -16.48
CA ASN A 31 -2.20 -7.08 -16.21
C ASN A 31 -1.96 -6.25 -17.48
N GLU A 32 -2.62 -5.10 -17.57
CA GLU A 32 -2.24 -4.02 -18.46
C GLU A 32 -1.36 -3.02 -17.73
N ILE A 33 -0.56 -2.28 -18.49
CA ILE A 33 0.19 -1.17 -17.94
C ILE A 33 -0.72 0.02 -17.73
N THR A 34 -0.39 0.75 -16.69
CA THR A 34 -0.87 2.08 -16.46
C THR A 34 -0.15 3.08 -17.39
N PRO A 35 -0.77 4.17 -17.87
CA PRO A 35 -0.08 5.18 -18.68
C PRO A 35 1.23 5.64 -18.02
N ASN A 36 2.30 5.64 -18.80
CA ASN A 36 3.66 5.95 -18.35
C ASN A 36 4.11 5.13 -17.13
N CYS A 37 3.59 3.91 -17.00
CA CYS A 37 3.76 3.03 -15.85
C CYS A 37 3.42 3.70 -14.50
N GLY A 38 2.54 4.69 -14.53
CA GLY A 38 2.10 5.47 -13.36
C GLY A 38 3.05 6.59 -12.94
N PHE A 39 4.14 6.83 -13.68
CA PHE A 39 5.13 7.85 -13.35
C PHE A 39 4.87 9.20 -14.02
N ASP A 40 5.17 10.28 -13.29
CA ASP A 40 5.30 11.63 -13.82
C ASP A 40 6.73 11.93 -14.33
N ASP A 41 6.96 13.15 -14.80
CA ASP A 41 8.26 13.61 -15.29
C ASP A 41 9.31 13.88 -14.19
N HIS A 42 8.91 13.85 -12.93
CA HIS A 42 9.75 14.08 -11.76
C HIS A 42 10.12 12.76 -11.05
N GLY A 43 9.61 11.62 -11.54
CA GLY A 43 9.80 10.30 -10.95
C GLY A 43 8.81 9.97 -9.83
N GLY A 44 7.80 10.80 -9.60
CA GLY A 44 6.69 10.51 -8.71
C GLY A 44 5.78 9.42 -9.30
N LEU A 45 5.36 8.47 -8.45
CA LEU A 45 4.41 7.41 -8.83
C LEU A 45 3.00 7.81 -8.36
N HIS A 46 2.10 8.08 -9.30
CA HIS A 46 0.71 8.49 -9.02
C HIS A 46 -0.26 7.31 -8.91
N GLU A 47 0.00 6.23 -9.65
CA GLU A 47 -0.76 5.00 -9.57
C GLU A 47 0.12 3.77 -9.80
N PRO A 48 -0.31 2.57 -9.35
CA PRO A 48 0.45 1.34 -9.57
C PRO A 48 0.77 1.15 -11.06
N PRO A 49 1.96 0.63 -11.43
CA PRO A 49 2.36 0.48 -12.83
C PRO A 49 1.51 -0.48 -13.65
N TRP A 50 0.70 -1.31 -12.98
CA TRP A 50 -0.13 -2.34 -13.58
C TRP A 50 -1.54 -2.36 -13.01
N LYS A 51 -2.52 -2.64 -13.88
CA LYS A 51 -3.92 -2.89 -13.53
C LYS A 51 -4.27 -4.30 -13.98
N LYS A 52 -4.97 -5.06 -13.12
CA LYS A 52 -5.40 -6.43 -13.49
C LYS A 52 -6.33 -6.37 -14.70
N CYS A 53 -6.20 -7.35 -15.59
CA CYS A 53 -7.16 -7.52 -16.67
C CYS A 53 -8.58 -7.68 -16.11
N GLN A 54 -9.53 -7.06 -16.80
CA GLN A 54 -10.95 -7.16 -16.48
C GLN A 54 -11.50 -8.51 -16.94
N ASN A 55 -12.73 -8.82 -16.53
CA ASN A 55 -13.44 -10.00 -17.06
C ASN A 55 -13.47 -9.96 -18.59
N ASP A 56 -13.41 -11.15 -19.20
CA ASP A 56 -13.40 -11.33 -20.66
C ASP A 56 -12.22 -10.65 -21.38
N THR A 57 -11.13 -10.37 -20.65
CA THR A 57 -9.85 -9.91 -21.22
C THR A 57 -8.67 -10.70 -20.65
N PHE A 58 -7.59 -10.79 -21.42
CA PHE A 58 -6.36 -11.46 -21.02
C PHE A 58 -5.11 -10.65 -21.40
N ASN A 59 -4.00 -10.93 -20.73
CA ASN A 59 -2.68 -10.52 -21.18
C ASN A 59 -1.66 -11.61 -20.84
N ASP A 60 -1.05 -12.21 -21.86
CA ASP A 60 -0.02 -13.25 -21.74
C ASP A 60 1.38 -12.70 -21.46
N GLY A 61 1.49 -11.39 -21.23
CA GLY A 61 2.72 -10.65 -20.95
C GLY A 61 3.45 -10.17 -22.21
N SER A 62 2.94 -10.45 -23.40
CA SER A 62 3.54 -10.00 -24.66
C SER A 62 3.18 -8.55 -25.02
N THR A 63 2.06 -8.03 -24.49
CA THR A 63 1.56 -6.69 -24.81
C THR A 63 1.45 -5.78 -23.60
N ALA A 64 1.39 -4.48 -23.87
CA ALA A 64 1.18 -3.45 -22.87
C ALA A 64 -0.24 -3.47 -22.27
N TYR A 65 -1.25 -3.81 -23.08
CA TYR A 65 -2.66 -3.74 -22.70
C TYR A 65 -3.33 -5.11 -22.74
N CYS A 66 -4.36 -5.28 -21.92
CA CYS A 66 -5.19 -6.48 -21.94
C CYS A 66 -5.99 -6.52 -23.26
N GLN A 67 -6.07 -7.71 -23.83
CA GLN A 67 -6.76 -7.97 -25.07
C GLN A 67 -8.10 -8.67 -24.79
N PRO A 68 -9.13 -8.43 -25.60
CA PRO A 68 -10.38 -9.15 -25.46
C PRO A 68 -10.15 -10.64 -25.72
N CYS A 69 -10.81 -11.49 -24.93
CA CYS A 69 -10.75 -12.93 -25.15
C CYS A 69 -11.39 -13.30 -26.49
N THR A 70 -10.80 -14.26 -27.18
CA THR A 70 -11.36 -14.88 -28.37
C THR A 70 -12.67 -15.59 -28.02
N VAL A 71 -13.69 -15.43 -28.86
CA VAL A 71 -14.97 -16.13 -28.73
C VAL A 71 -15.00 -17.27 -29.75
N CYS A 72 -15.15 -18.51 -29.29
CA CYS A 72 -15.31 -19.64 -30.18
C CYS A 72 -16.63 -19.52 -30.95
N GLY A 73 -16.56 -19.49 -32.28
CA GLY A 73 -17.73 -19.46 -33.16
C GLY A 73 -18.34 -20.85 -33.34
N PRO A 74 -18.15 -21.51 -34.50
CA PRO A 74 -18.61 -22.90 -34.71
C PRO A 74 -17.71 -23.95 -34.03
N GLU A 75 -16.58 -23.52 -33.49
CA GLU A 75 -15.58 -24.35 -32.82
C GLU A 75 -16.00 -24.68 -31.38
N GLU A 76 -15.53 -25.82 -30.86
CA GLU A 76 -15.77 -26.21 -29.47
C GLU A 76 -14.78 -25.52 -28.54
N LEU A 77 -15.28 -25.02 -27.41
CA LEU A 77 -14.44 -24.45 -26.35
C LEU A 77 -13.57 -25.55 -25.74
N LEU A 78 -12.24 -25.40 -25.86
CA LEU A 78 -11.28 -26.35 -25.30
C LEU A 78 -10.77 -25.86 -23.94
N ASP A 79 -10.27 -24.63 -23.88
CA ASP A 79 -9.85 -23.99 -22.62
C ASP A 79 -10.55 -22.62 -22.47
N PRO A 80 -11.16 -22.32 -21.31
CA PRO A 80 -11.76 -21.03 -21.06
C PRO A 80 -10.69 -19.94 -20.91
N CYS A 81 -11.02 -18.72 -21.33
CA CYS A 81 -10.18 -17.55 -21.11
C CYS A 81 -9.95 -17.30 -19.61
N ASN A 82 -8.76 -16.81 -19.27
CA ASN A 82 -8.49 -16.23 -17.96
C ASN A 82 -7.61 -14.98 -18.12
N ALA A 83 -7.31 -14.30 -17.00
CA ALA A 83 -6.55 -13.05 -17.04
C ALA A 83 -5.19 -13.18 -17.78
N THR A 84 -4.58 -14.37 -17.83
CA THR A 84 -3.23 -14.60 -18.38
C THR A 84 -3.20 -15.33 -19.72
N THR A 85 -4.29 -15.95 -20.15
CA THR A 85 -4.33 -16.78 -21.36
C THR A 85 -5.65 -16.63 -22.07
N ASP A 86 -5.59 -16.52 -23.39
CA ASP A 86 -6.77 -16.45 -24.25
C ASP A 86 -7.59 -17.76 -24.21
N THR A 87 -8.84 -17.65 -24.66
CA THR A 87 -9.68 -18.80 -25.01
C THR A 87 -8.99 -19.67 -26.05
N ARG A 88 -9.03 -21.00 -25.85
CA ARG A 88 -8.60 -21.95 -26.86
C ARG A 88 -9.81 -22.67 -27.43
N CYS A 89 -9.94 -22.61 -28.75
CA CYS A 89 -11.00 -23.25 -29.50
C CYS A 89 -10.46 -24.46 -30.27
N SER A 90 -11.30 -25.47 -30.47
CA SER A 90 -10.98 -26.68 -31.22
C SER A 90 -11.96 -26.88 -32.35
N MET A 91 -11.47 -27.19 -33.53
CA MET A 91 -12.33 -27.60 -34.64
C MET A 91 -13.01 -28.91 -34.29
N ARG A 92 -14.33 -28.99 -34.52
CA ARG A 92 -15.04 -30.27 -34.49
C ARG A 92 -14.47 -31.16 -35.60
N VAL A 93 -13.61 -32.11 -35.23
CA VAL A 93 -13.38 -33.27 -36.08
C VAL A 93 -14.68 -34.04 -36.06
N THR A 94 -15.46 -33.93 -37.13
CA THR A 94 -16.61 -34.81 -37.34
C THR A 94 -16.04 -36.18 -37.65
N THR A 95 -15.67 -36.93 -36.61
CA THR A 95 -15.41 -38.35 -36.75
C THR A 95 -16.74 -38.95 -37.16
N VAL A 96 -16.89 -39.25 -38.46
CA VAL A 96 -18.01 -40.01 -38.99
C VAL A 96 -17.94 -41.39 -38.33
N HIS A 97 -18.56 -41.53 -37.17
CA HIS A 97 -18.81 -42.83 -36.57
C HIS A 97 -19.88 -43.49 -37.44
N PRO A 98 -19.63 -44.69 -38.00
CA PRO A 98 -20.65 -45.40 -38.75
C PRO A 98 -21.84 -45.70 -37.85
N THR A 99 -23.00 -45.37 -38.39
CA THR A 99 -24.33 -45.56 -37.82
C THR A 99 -24.49 -46.98 -37.27
N THR A 100 -24.83 -47.10 -35.99
CA THR A 100 -25.61 -48.25 -35.52
C THR A 100 -26.86 -47.72 -34.82
N ARG A 101 -27.98 -47.73 -35.55
CA ARG A 101 -29.31 -47.48 -34.99
C ARG A 101 -29.62 -48.58 -33.97
N LYS A 102 -30.01 -48.20 -32.75
CA LYS A 102 -31.05 -48.91 -32.03
C LYS A 102 -32.06 -47.93 -31.46
N SER A 103 -33.23 -48.00 -32.08
CA SER A 103 -34.51 -47.46 -31.65
C SER A 103 -34.94 -48.17 -30.36
N TYR A 104 -35.35 -47.42 -29.34
CA TYR A 104 -36.34 -47.86 -28.36
C TYR A 104 -37.17 -46.65 -27.92
N ASP A 105 -38.44 -46.70 -28.30
CA ASP A 105 -39.53 -45.85 -27.83
C ASP A 105 -39.86 -46.14 -26.36
N GLY A 106 -40.38 -45.13 -25.65
CA GLY A 106 -41.14 -45.32 -24.41
C GLY A 106 -41.15 -44.09 -23.47
N PRO A 107 -42.30 -43.42 -23.27
CA PRO A 107 -42.41 -42.18 -22.50
C PRO A 107 -42.88 -42.42 -21.05
N ALA A 108 -42.56 -41.50 -20.13
CA ALA A 108 -43.33 -41.31 -18.90
C ALA A 108 -43.26 -39.87 -18.38
N VAL A 109 -44.46 -39.35 -18.13
CA VAL A 109 -44.84 -38.06 -17.55
C VAL A 109 -44.48 -38.01 -16.07
N GLY A 110 -44.12 -36.84 -15.54
CA GLY A 110 -44.07 -36.65 -14.09
C GLY A 110 -43.58 -35.29 -13.61
N THR A 111 -44.52 -34.34 -13.59
CA THR A 111 -44.73 -33.29 -12.57
C THR A 111 -43.70 -32.16 -12.35
N LYS A 112 -44.23 -30.93 -12.51
CA LYS A 112 -43.79 -29.69 -11.86
C LYS A 112 -43.76 -29.88 -10.34
N ASP A 113 -42.73 -29.37 -9.69
CA ASP A 113 -42.90 -28.79 -8.36
C ASP A 113 -42.11 -27.48 -8.24
N SER A 114 -42.87 -26.42 -8.02
CA SER A 114 -42.39 -25.10 -7.64
C SER A 114 -42.54 -25.01 -6.13
N GLY A 115 -41.43 -25.08 -5.42
CA GLY A 115 -41.39 -24.90 -3.96
C GLY A 115 -40.17 -24.07 -3.56
N GLN A 116 -40.26 -22.75 -3.72
CA GLN A 116 -39.48 -21.84 -2.87
C GLN A 116 -40.03 -21.94 -1.44
N ILE A 117 -39.17 -22.00 -0.43
CA ILE A 117 -39.09 -21.07 0.72
C ILE A 117 -38.12 -21.62 1.78
N VAL A 118 -36.94 -21.00 1.82
CA VAL A 118 -36.21 -20.50 3.01
C VAL A 118 -35.85 -21.49 4.13
N LEU A 119 -34.57 -21.92 4.15
CA LEU A 119 -33.90 -22.36 5.39
C LEU A 119 -32.37 -22.11 5.40
N TRP A 120 -31.91 -20.96 4.87
CA TRP A 120 -30.51 -20.49 5.01
C TRP A 120 -30.42 -19.13 5.75
N THR A 121 -31.43 -18.77 6.53
CA THR A 121 -31.47 -17.48 7.25
C THR A 121 -30.62 -17.45 8.52
N VAL A 122 -30.17 -18.61 9.02
CA VAL A 122 -29.39 -18.68 10.26
C VAL A 122 -27.93 -18.24 10.09
N PRO A 123 -27.18 -18.66 9.03
CA PRO A 123 -25.78 -18.24 8.87
C PRO A 123 -25.63 -16.75 8.54
N LEU A 124 -26.56 -16.19 7.74
CA LEU A 124 -26.54 -14.78 7.37
C LEU A 124 -26.88 -13.86 8.54
N ALA A 125 -27.84 -14.24 9.39
CA ALA A 125 -28.16 -13.46 10.58
C ALA A 125 -26.97 -13.41 11.55
N VAL A 126 -26.28 -14.54 11.77
CA VAL A 126 -25.08 -14.60 12.63
C VAL A 126 -23.93 -13.79 12.03
N LEU A 127 -23.69 -13.89 10.71
CA LEU A 127 -22.66 -13.10 10.03
C LEU A 127 -22.94 -11.60 10.12
N CYS A 128 -24.19 -11.18 9.89
CA CYS A 128 -24.59 -9.78 10.04
C CYS A 128 -24.40 -9.29 11.49
N LEU A 129 -24.71 -10.11 12.49
CA LEU A 129 -24.54 -9.76 13.90
C LEU A 129 -23.05 -9.59 14.27
N LEU A 130 -22.17 -10.46 13.75
CA LEU A 130 -20.72 -10.33 13.90
C LEU A 130 -20.17 -9.07 13.20
N LEU A 131 -20.66 -8.75 12.00
CA LEU A 131 -20.27 -7.54 11.27
C LEU A 131 -20.73 -6.27 11.98
N VAL A 132 -21.92 -6.27 12.56
CA VAL A 132 -22.44 -5.13 13.37
C VAL A 132 -21.63 -4.98 14.65
N LEU A 133 -21.26 -6.07 15.33
CA LEU A 133 -20.40 -6.02 16.52
C LEU A 133 -18.99 -5.51 16.18
N MET A 134 -18.41 -5.97 15.06
CA MET A 134 -17.11 -5.47 14.57
C MET A 134 -17.17 -3.98 14.19
N PHE A 135 -18.25 -3.55 13.53
CA PHE A 135 -18.47 -2.15 13.20
C PHE A 135 -18.68 -1.30 14.45
N PHE A 136 -19.43 -1.78 15.45
CA PHE A 136 -19.59 -1.10 16.73
C PHE A 136 -18.26 -1.02 17.48
N PHE A 137 -17.48 -2.10 17.54
CA PHE A 137 -16.18 -2.10 18.19
C PHE A 137 -15.20 -1.14 17.49
N TRP A 138 -15.22 -1.10 16.16
CA TRP A 138 -14.45 -0.16 15.37
C TRP A 138 -14.93 1.29 15.51
N ALA A 139 -16.24 1.52 15.60
CA ALA A 139 -16.83 2.84 15.83
C ALA A 139 -16.55 3.35 17.25
N VAL A 140 -16.55 2.47 18.25
CA VAL A 140 -16.17 2.77 19.64
C VAL A 140 -14.67 3.06 19.73
N ARG A 141 -13.80 2.28 19.06
CA ARG A 141 -12.36 2.58 18.93
C ARG A 141 -12.10 3.91 18.22
N ARG A 142 -12.84 4.22 17.15
CA ARG A 142 -12.81 5.55 16.49
C ARG A 142 -13.30 6.67 17.39
N LYS A 143 -14.31 6.45 18.23
CA LYS A 143 -14.78 7.47 19.19
C LYS A 143 -13.75 7.73 20.30
N GLY A 144 -12.98 6.72 20.71
CA GLY A 144 -11.81 6.90 21.60
C GLY A 144 -10.72 7.79 21.00
N GLN A 145 -10.54 7.77 19.67
CA GLN A 145 -9.65 8.68 18.94
C GLN A 145 -10.25 10.06 18.61
N ARG A 146 -11.57 10.25 18.76
CA ARG A 146 -12.26 11.53 18.45
C ARG A 146 -12.41 12.47 19.66
N ARG A 147 -11.77 12.16 20.79
CA ARG A 147 -11.76 13.03 21.99
C ARG A 147 -10.39 13.66 22.24
N LEU A 148 -9.72 14.11 21.17
CA LEU A 148 -8.72 15.18 21.28
C LEU A 148 -8.66 15.94 19.95
N SER A 149 -9.70 16.70 19.68
CA SER A 149 -9.67 17.70 18.63
C SER A 149 -10.00 19.05 19.24
N TYR A 150 -9.12 20.00 18.95
CA TYR A 150 -9.35 21.43 19.02
C TYR A 150 -9.10 22.12 20.37
N VAL A 151 -7.81 22.31 20.69
CA VAL A 151 -7.37 23.59 21.26
C VAL A 151 -6.68 24.34 20.12
N SER A 152 -7.43 25.19 19.42
CA SER A 152 -6.83 26.19 18.53
C SER A 152 -6.22 27.29 19.38
N VAL A 153 -4.90 27.31 19.52
CA VAL A 153 -4.19 28.56 19.82
C VAL A 153 -3.84 29.17 18.48
N GLY A 154 -4.46 30.31 18.20
CA GLY A 154 -4.26 31.05 16.96
C GLY A 154 -2.82 31.54 16.84
N PHE A 155 -2.31 31.51 15.61
CA PHE A 155 -1.11 32.24 15.24
C PHE A 155 -1.37 32.97 13.93
N SER A 156 -1.23 34.30 13.99
CA SER A 156 -1.18 35.19 12.84
C SER A 156 0.11 34.96 12.04
N PRO A 157 0.13 35.22 10.72
CA PRO A 157 1.29 34.95 9.90
C PRO A 157 2.30 36.10 10.04
N LEU A 158 3.53 35.79 10.43
CA LEU A 158 4.67 36.67 10.22
C LEU A 158 5.80 35.91 9.51
N SER A 159 6.06 36.40 8.30
CA SER A 159 7.30 36.38 7.51
C SER A 159 8.47 35.51 7.98
N ALA A 160 8.89 34.61 7.08
CA ALA A 160 10.21 33.97 7.13
C ALA A 160 11.33 35.04 7.20
N PRO A 161 12.41 34.73 7.93
CA PRO A 161 13.58 34.19 7.23
C PRO A 161 14.30 33.04 7.97
N ALA A 162 14.84 32.12 7.16
CA ALA A 162 16.05 31.31 7.39
C ALA A 162 16.17 30.41 8.66
N SER A 163 15.72 29.16 8.54
CA SER A 163 16.55 27.93 8.60
C SER A 163 17.73 27.75 9.60
N ARG A 164 17.83 28.41 10.76
CA ARG A 164 19.02 28.21 11.65
C ARG A 164 18.83 27.94 13.16
N THR A 165 17.65 27.93 13.76
CA THR A 165 17.58 28.15 15.23
C THR A 165 17.12 27.02 16.15
N VAL A 166 16.85 25.80 15.68
CA VAL A 166 16.38 24.72 16.59
C VAL A 166 17.51 23.83 17.13
N GLU A 167 18.63 23.69 16.42
CA GLU A 167 19.80 22.97 16.97
C GLU A 167 20.50 23.78 18.06
N GLU A 168 20.44 25.11 17.98
CA GLU A 168 21.06 26.03 18.96
C GLU A 168 20.27 26.13 20.27
N THR A 169 19.04 25.60 20.32
CA THR A 169 18.18 25.57 21.52
C THR A 169 18.08 24.19 22.17
N LEU A 170 18.64 23.15 21.55
CA LEU A 170 18.73 21.82 22.13
C LEU A 170 19.98 21.72 23.00
N ASP A 171 19.84 21.18 24.20
CA ASP A 171 20.96 20.99 25.12
C ASP A 171 22.06 20.15 24.42
N PRO A 172 23.31 20.64 24.32
CA PRO A 172 24.40 19.90 23.70
C PRO A 172 24.64 18.53 24.36
N ALA A 173 24.28 18.36 25.64
CA ALA A 173 24.33 17.08 26.32
C ALA A 173 23.29 16.08 25.78
N ILE A 174 22.11 16.56 25.38
CA ILE A 174 21.09 15.71 24.73
C ILE A 174 21.58 15.31 23.34
N LEU A 175 22.09 16.25 22.56
CA LEU A 175 22.52 15.98 21.17
C LEU A 175 23.68 14.99 21.09
N SER A 176 24.59 15.01 22.06
CA SER A 176 25.73 14.08 22.14
C SER A 176 25.39 12.74 22.79
N ALA A 177 24.21 12.60 23.39
CA ALA A 177 23.79 11.34 24.00
C ALA A 177 23.65 10.23 22.93
N PRO A 178 23.94 8.97 23.28
CA PRO A 178 23.77 7.85 22.35
C PRO A 178 22.29 7.69 21.98
N LEU A 179 22.03 7.22 20.76
CA LEU A 179 20.66 7.05 20.28
C LEU A 179 19.81 6.12 21.16
N GLN A 180 20.46 5.19 21.87
CA GLN A 180 19.82 4.31 22.85
C GLN A 180 19.09 5.07 23.97
N THR A 181 19.51 6.30 24.29
CA THR A 181 18.82 7.14 25.28
C THR A 181 17.38 7.41 24.89
N ILE A 182 17.07 7.54 23.58
CA ILE A 182 15.69 7.66 23.11
C ILE A 182 14.91 6.40 23.46
N LEU A 183 15.43 5.22 23.10
CA LEU A 183 14.76 3.94 23.34
C LEU A 183 14.50 3.64 24.83
N ASN A 184 15.31 4.22 25.72
CA ASN A 184 15.18 4.04 27.16
C ASN A 184 14.15 5.00 27.80
N ASP A 185 13.82 6.11 27.14
CA ASP A 185 12.79 7.07 27.59
C ASP A 185 11.44 6.70 26.96
N LEU A 186 10.65 5.92 27.70
CA LEU A 186 9.38 5.37 27.22
C LEU A 186 8.38 6.46 26.82
N ASP A 187 8.33 7.57 27.56
CA ASP A 187 7.40 8.68 27.31
C ASP A 187 7.75 9.37 25.98
N VAL A 188 9.04 9.63 25.74
CA VAL A 188 9.52 10.21 24.49
C VAL A 188 9.26 9.29 23.31
N VAL A 189 9.51 7.98 23.47
CA VAL A 189 9.25 7.01 22.40
C VAL A 189 7.77 6.95 22.06
N GLU A 190 6.87 6.91 23.04
CA GLU A 190 5.43 6.87 22.80
C GLU A 190 4.94 8.14 22.09
N ASP A 191 5.38 9.33 22.53
CA ASP A 191 5.04 10.59 21.88
C ASP A 191 5.54 10.62 20.42
N LEU A 192 6.76 10.14 20.16
CA LEU A 192 7.27 10.03 18.79
C LEU A 192 6.50 9.00 17.96
N MET A 193 6.07 7.88 18.54
CA MET A 193 5.22 6.89 17.85
C MET A 193 3.91 7.54 17.40
N ILE A 194 3.25 8.29 18.30
CA ILE A 194 2.00 9.01 17.99
C ILE A 194 2.19 9.98 16.82
N LEU A 195 3.34 10.65 16.77
CA LEU A 195 3.64 11.63 15.71
C LEU A 195 4.05 10.97 14.39
N LEU A 196 4.90 9.95 14.42
CA LEU A 196 5.63 9.46 13.25
C LEU A 196 5.08 8.16 12.68
N ASP A 197 4.43 7.29 13.45
CA ASP A 197 3.91 6.03 12.91
C ASP A 197 2.67 6.16 12.02
N PRO A 198 1.71 7.08 12.28
CA PRO A 198 0.53 7.21 11.44
C PRO A 198 0.84 7.49 9.97
N GLU A 199 0.03 6.89 9.09
CA GLU A 199 0.03 7.20 7.66
C GLU A 199 -0.95 8.34 7.39
N THR A 200 -0.49 9.57 7.57
CA THR A 200 -1.24 10.78 7.22
C THR A 200 -0.84 11.25 5.82
N GLN A 201 -1.82 11.53 4.97
CA GLN A 201 -1.55 12.02 3.62
C GLN A 201 -0.85 13.38 3.68
N GLY A 202 0.27 13.52 2.95
CA GLY A 202 1.04 14.75 2.86
C GLY A 202 1.99 15.03 4.04
N LEU A 203 2.00 14.20 5.08
CA LEU A 203 2.96 14.30 6.19
C LEU A 203 3.99 13.17 6.11
N LYS A 204 5.28 13.53 6.17
CA LYS A 204 6.37 12.55 6.23
C LYS A 204 6.32 11.80 7.57
N ASN A 205 6.48 10.49 7.53
CA ASN A 205 6.29 9.57 8.65
C ASN A 205 7.47 8.61 8.80
N THR A 206 7.37 7.58 9.65
CA THR A 206 8.47 6.63 9.91
C THR A 206 9.00 5.97 8.62
N LYS A 207 8.19 5.78 7.56
CA LYS A 207 8.70 5.26 6.26
C LYS A 207 9.81 6.14 5.68
N HIS A 208 9.63 7.46 5.78
CA HIS A 208 10.57 8.43 5.25
C HIS A 208 11.81 8.53 6.13
N LEU A 209 11.62 8.50 7.46
CA LEU A 209 12.71 8.43 8.42
C LEU A 209 13.60 7.19 8.17
N ALA A 210 12.99 6.02 8.04
CA ALA A 210 13.69 4.77 7.75
C ALA A 210 14.47 4.83 6.42
N SER A 211 13.90 5.47 5.40
CA SER A 211 14.62 5.69 4.14
C SER A 211 15.84 6.59 4.33
N HIS A 212 15.75 7.66 5.14
CA HIS A 212 16.88 8.52 5.47
C HIS A 212 17.95 7.80 6.31
N CYS A 213 17.54 6.86 7.18
CA CYS A 213 18.44 5.97 7.91
C CYS A 213 18.97 4.79 7.07
N GLY A 214 18.73 4.78 5.75
CA GLY A 214 19.30 3.79 4.84
C GLY A 214 18.71 2.38 4.97
N PHE A 215 17.44 2.24 5.37
CA PHE A 215 16.71 0.98 5.27
C PHE A 215 16.12 0.78 3.87
N SER A 216 16.08 -0.47 3.40
CA SER A 216 15.50 -0.81 2.10
C SER A 216 13.97 -0.67 2.13
N SER A 217 13.38 -0.39 0.97
CA SER A 217 11.92 -0.34 0.81
C SER A 217 11.23 -1.63 1.28
N ALA A 218 11.81 -2.79 0.98
CA ALA A 218 11.30 -4.09 1.41
C ALA A 218 11.25 -4.22 2.94
N TRP A 219 12.31 -3.81 3.64
CA TRP A 219 12.34 -3.83 5.10
C TRP A 219 11.31 -2.85 5.69
N ILE A 220 11.17 -1.66 5.11
CA ILE A 220 10.20 -0.64 5.55
C ILE A 220 8.77 -1.16 5.39
N THR A 221 8.45 -1.79 4.26
CA THR A 221 7.14 -2.42 4.02
C THR A 221 6.88 -3.52 5.05
N TYR A 222 7.88 -4.35 5.35
CA TYR A 222 7.76 -5.40 6.36
C TYR A 222 7.52 -4.83 7.77
N ALA A 223 8.28 -3.81 8.20
CA ALA A 223 8.09 -3.15 9.49
C ALA A 223 6.67 -2.60 9.65
N TYR A 224 6.14 -1.95 8.61
CA TYR A 224 4.76 -1.45 8.61
C TYR A 224 3.69 -2.54 8.56
N SER A 225 3.99 -3.70 7.97
CA SER A 225 3.07 -4.85 7.98
C SER A 225 2.88 -5.45 9.38
N MET A 226 3.86 -5.25 10.27
CA MET A 226 3.83 -5.72 11.67
C MET A 226 3.33 -4.67 12.67
N ARG A 227 2.92 -3.49 12.20
CA ARG A 227 2.60 -2.33 13.05
C ARG A 227 1.55 -2.58 14.14
N ASP A 228 0.67 -3.55 13.92
CA ASP A 228 -0.38 -3.93 14.88
C ASP A 228 0.20 -4.59 16.15
N SER A 229 1.45 -5.06 16.09
CA SER A 229 2.15 -5.74 17.18
C SER A 229 3.45 -5.07 17.60
N LYS A 230 4.11 -4.35 16.67
CA LYS A 230 5.39 -3.66 16.91
C LYS A 230 5.40 -2.33 16.17
N SER A 231 5.64 -1.24 16.89
CA SER A 231 5.79 0.09 16.28
C SER A 231 6.88 0.09 15.19
N PRO A 232 6.58 0.58 13.97
CA PRO A 232 7.59 0.81 12.94
C PRO A 232 8.70 1.75 13.42
N LEU A 233 8.40 2.82 14.16
CA LEU A 233 9.41 3.75 14.67
C LEU A 233 10.38 3.03 15.60
N LYS A 234 9.86 2.22 16.52
CA LYS A 234 10.70 1.45 17.44
C LYS A 234 11.62 0.49 16.69
N ALA A 235 11.09 -0.20 15.68
CA ALA A 235 11.90 -1.08 14.84
C ALA A 235 13.01 -0.34 14.09
N VAL A 236 12.74 0.90 13.64
CA VAL A 236 13.77 1.76 13.01
C VAL A 236 14.83 2.16 14.03
N LEU A 237 14.43 2.65 15.20
CA LEU A 237 15.37 3.07 16.25
C LEU A 237 16.27 1.90 16.70
N GLU A 238 15.70 0.73 16.98
CA GLU A 238 16.44 -0.50 17.31
C GLU A 238 17.35 -0.96 16.15
N GLY A 239 16.87 -0.82 14.91
CA GLY A 239 17.64 -1.14 13.72
C GLY A 239 18.83 -0.20 13.50
N VAL A 240 18.69 1.09 13.84
CA VAL A 240 19.77 2.06 13.71
C VAL A 240 20.80 1.84 14.81
N THR A 241 20.39 1.69 16.07
CA THR A 241 21.32 1.46 17.19
C THR A 241 22.13 0.17 17.03
N SER A 242 21.59 -0.83 16.34
CA SER A 242 22.31 -2.08 16.04
C SER A 242 23.30 -1.97 14.87
N ARG A 243 23.00 -1.13 13.86
CA ARG A 243 23.86 -0.95 12.68
C ARG A 243 24.94 0.10 12.89
N GLU A 244 24.61 1.14 13.63
CA GLU A 244 25.41 2.35 13.81
C GLU A 244 25.44 2.71 15.32
N PRO A 245 26.28 2.03 16.12
CA PRO A 245 26.32 2.23 17.57
C PRO A 245 26.82 3.62 17.98
N ASP A 246 27.57 4.29 17.09
CA ASP A 246 28.12 5.63 17.32
C ASP A 246 27.11 6.76 17.04
N TRP A 247 25.92 6.43 16.51
CA TRP A 247 24.91 7.44 16.25
C TRP A 247 24.37 8.06 17.54
N THR A 248 24.27 9.38 17.50
CA THR A 248 23.78 10.19 18.61
C THR A 248 22.34 10.63 18.39
N VAL A 249 21.72 11.20 19.42
CA VAL A 249 20.42 11.89 19.28
C VAL A 249 20.54 13.02 18.26
N GLY A 250 21.69 13.70 18.15
CA GLY A 250 21.92 14.73 17.14
C GLY A 250 21.81 14.22 15.71
N ASP A 251 22.29 13.01 15.43
CA ASP A 251 22.14 12.39 14.10
C ASP A 251 20.67 12.09 13.79
N MET A 252 19.90 11.66 14.79
CA MET A 252 18.45 11.47 14.65
C MET A 252 17.71 12.79 14.40
N VAL A 253 18.07 13.86 15.12
CA VAL A 253 17.53 15.21 14.89
C VAL A 253 17.81 15.66 13.46
N ARG A 254 19.01 15.38 12.93
CA ARG A 254 19.35 15.68 11.53
C ARG A 254 18.41 14.96 10.56
N MET A 255 18.12 13.67 10.78
CA MET A 255 17.21 12.91 9.92
C MET A 255 15.77 13.45 9.99
N LEU A 256 15.27 13.78 11.19
CA LEU A 256 13.94 14.37 11.38
C LEU A 256 13.82 15.75 10.71
N ARG A 257 14.91 16.52 10.69
CA ARG A 257 14.95 17.81 10.01
C ARG A 257 14.92 17.66 8.48
N LEU A 258 15.60 16.66 7.91
CA LEU A 258 15.52 16.38 6.46
C LEU A 258 14.09 16.06 5.99
N MET A 259 13.28 15.50 6.90
CA MET A 259 11.86 15.26 6.68
C MET A 259 10.95 16.34 7.27
N GLU A 260 11.49 17.50 7.67
CA GLU A 260 10.74 18.68 8.15
C GLU A 260 9.79 18.39 9.33
N ARG A 261 10.06 17.34 10.13
CA ARG A 261 9.25 16.97 11.31
C ARG A 261 9.72 17.71 12.56
N ASN A 262 9.54 19.03 12.56
CA ASN A 262 9.93 19.91 13.68
C ASN A 262 9.14 19.60 14.97
N ASP A 263 7.92 19.09 14.83
CA ASP A 263 7.10 18.57 15.93
C ASP A 263 7.78 17.40 16.65
N ALA A 264 8.32 16.43 15.90
CA ALA A 264 9.07 15.32 16.48
C ALA A 264 10.40 15.76 17.12
N ILE A 265 11.09 16.74 16.52
CA ILE A 265 12.30 17.33 17.12
C ILE A 265 11.98 17.97 18.47
N SER A 266 10.84 18.64 18.60
CA SER A 266 10.42 19.24 19.88
C SER A 266 10.18 18.19 20.98
N VAL A 267 9.78 16.97 20.62
CA VAL A 267 9.63 15.86 21.57
C VAL A 267 11.01 15.37 22.04
N LEU A 268 12.01 15.28 21.15
CA LEU A 268 13.38 14.93 21.53
C LEU A 268 14.01 15.95 22.48
N ALA A 269 13.62 17.22 22.40
CA ALA A 269 14.08 18.25 23.34
C ALA A 269 13.69 17.98 24.80
N ARG A 270 12.69 17.12 25.04
CA ARG A 270 12.23 16.73 26.38
C ARG A 270 13.04 15.58 26.98
N LEU A 271 13.94 14.97 26.20
CA LEU A 271 14.82 13.92 26.69
C LEU A 271 15.60 14.42 27.89
N ARG A 272 15.64 13.60 28.92
CA ARG A 272 16.53 13.80 30.07
C ARG A 272 17.66 12.79 29.89
N PRO A 273 18.87 13.20 29.50
CA PRO A 273 20.01 12.30 29.46
C PRO A 273 20.15 11.72 30.87
N GLY A 274 19.88 10.42 31.00
CA GLY A 274 19.89 9.76 32.30
C GLY A 274 21.25 9.91 32.96
N LEU A 275 21.24 10.48 34.16
CA LEU A 275 22.27 10.33 35.19
C LEU A 275 22.52 8.83 35.46
N VAL A 276 23.42 8.22 34.71
CA VAL A 276 23.94 6.85 34.88
C VAL A 276 25.36 6.90 34.25
N ASP A 277 26.50 6.98 34.94
CA ASP A 277 26.91 6.69 36.31
C ASP A 277 28.00 7.68 36.79
N ALA A 278 27.97 8.00 38.08
CA ALA A 278 29.14 8.31 38.90
C ALA A 278 29.26 7.20 39.96
#